data_AF-A0A1Y2FFB3-F1
#
_entry.id   AF-A0A1Y2FFB3-F1
#
_cell.length_a   1.000
_cell.length_b   1.000
_cell.length_c   1.000
_cell.angle_alpha   90.00
_cell.angle_beta   90.00
_cell.angle_gamma   90.00
#
_symmetry.space_group_name_H-M   'P 1'
#
loop_
_entity.id
_entity.type
_entity.pdbx_description
1 polymer ?
#
loop_
_entity_poly.entity_id
_entity_poly.type
_entity_poly.pdbx_seq_one_letter_code
_entity_poly.pdbx_strand_id
1 'polypeptide(L)'
;MYRFDNYVSIDCEMVGVGPEGKESALARVSIVNYYGNVILDKFVLPREKVVDYRTHVSGITKEILKDAEPFLEVQKEVADILKNKLVIGHSLEHDFNALLLDHPSKLIRDTSHYKPFRKITNGSTPSLKKLTKAILGLDVQAGEHSSVEDAQATMLLYRKVRNEWENELKRMDKNNEKPIINKNSNNI
;
A
#
# COMPACT_ATOMS: atom_id res chain seq x y z
N MET A 1 3.23 12.08 20.43
CA MET A 1 2.68 10.70 20.41
C MET A 1 1.82 10.59 19.16
N TYR A 2 2.14 9.71 18.20
CA TYR A 2 1.25 9.51 17.05
C TYR A 2 -0.06 8.92 17.55
N ARG A 3 -1.20 9.59 17.28
CA ARG A 3 -2.53 9.02 17.53
C ARG A 3 -2.77 7.89 16.54
N PHE A 4 -3.40 6.79 16.96
CA PHE A 4 -3.67 5.67 16.07
C PHE A 4 -4.57 6.05 14.89
N ASP A 5 -5.32 7.14 15.03
CA ASP A 5 -6.12 7.78 13.98
C ASP A 5 -5.28 8.30 12.79
N ASN A 6 -3.94 8.33 12.91
CA ASN A 6 -3.04 8.75 11.85
C ASN A 6 -2.55 7.61 10.95
N TYR A 7 -2.92 6.36 11.24
CA TYR A 7 -2.48 5.20 10.46
C TYR A 7 -3.63 4.66 9.65
N VAL A 8 -3.39 4.45 8.37
CA VAL A 8 -4.31 3.78 7.45
C VAL A 8 -3.57 2.76 6.61
N SER A 9 -4.23 1.67 6.25
CA SER A 9 -3.74 0.79 5.19
C SER A 9 -4.66 0.86 3.99
N ILE A 10 -4.08 0.80 2.81
CA ILE A 10 -4.78 0.88 1.53
C ILE A 10 -4.35 -0.29 0.65
N ASP A 11 -5.29 -0.76 -0.16
CA ASP A 11 -5.05 -1.71 -1.24
C ASP A 11 -6.09 -1.47 -2.35
N CYS A 12 -5.68 -1.70 -3.60
CA CYS A 12 -6.49 -1.50 -4.80
C CYS A 12 -6.58 -2.76 -5.64
N GLU A 13 -7.76 -2.99 -6.22
CA GLU A 13 -7.91 -3.91 -7.34
C GLU A 13 -7.94 -3.13 -8.64
N MET A 14 -7.28 -3.66 -9.67
CA MET A 14 -7.15 -3.02 -10.97
C MET A 14 -7.68 -3.91 -12.10
N VAL A 15 -8.19 -3.25 -13.14
CA VAL A 15 -8.55 -3.83 -14.42
C VAL A 15 -7.57 -3.40 -15.50
N GLY A 16 -7.55 -4.11 -16.63
CA GLY A 16 -6.77 -3.81 -17.81
C GLY A 16 -7.48 -2.83 -18.76
N VAL A 17 -6.81 -1.75 -19.10
CA VAL A 17 -7.22 -0.74 -20.10
C VAL A 17 -6.12 -0.56 -21.16
N GLY A 18 -6.41 0.26 -22.17
CA GLY A 18 -5.44 0.55 -23.25
C GLY A 18 -5.22 -0.64 -24.20
N PRO A 19 -4.22 -0.55 -25.10
CA PRO A 19 -3.89 -1.61 -26.04
C PRO A 19 -3.64 -2.94 -25.32
N GLU A 20 -4.39 -3.98 -25.71
CA GLU A 20 -4.31 -5.33 -25.13
C GLU A 20 -4.57 -5.40 -23.61
N GLY A 21 -5.12 -4.36 -22.96
CA GLY A 21 -5.42 -4.38 -21.52
C GLY A 21 -4.18 -4.35 -20.62
N LYS A 22 -3.02 -3.92 -21.14
CA LYS A 22 -1.74 -3.94 -20.42
C LYS A 22 -1.63 -2.85 -19.36
N GLU A 23 -2.33 -1.74 -19.52
CA GLU A 23 -2.33 -0.64 -18.56
C GLU A 23 -3.30 -0.97 -17.42
N SER A 24 -2.89 -0.73 -16.18
CA SER A 24 -3.74 -0.96 -15.00
C SER A 24 -4.53 0.30 -14.68
N ALA A 25 -5.86 0.16 -14.55
CA ALA A 25 -6.74 1.22 -14.06
C ALA A 25 -7.48 0.76 -12.79
N LEU A 26 -7.69 1.69 -11.87
CA LEU A 26 -8.38 1.44 -10.61
C LEU A 26 -9.81 0.95 -10.82
N ALA A 27 -10.19 -0.13 -10.15
CA ALA A 27 -11.55 -0.69 -10.18
C ALA A 27 -12.16 -0.96 -8.80
N ARG A 28 -11.34 -1.07 -7.75
CA ARG A 28 -11.78 -1.05 -6.35
C ARG A 28 -10.67 -0.49 -5.49
N VAL A 29 -11.02 0.26 -4.46
CA VAL A 29 -10.07 0.72 -3.43
C VAL A 29 -10.66 0.46 -2.06
N SER A 30 -9.83 -0.06 -1.17
CA SER A 30 -10.18 -0.30 0.24
C SER A 30 -9.18 0.40 1.15
N ILE A 31 -9.68 1.10 2.16
CA ILE A 31 -8.89 1.74 3.20
C ILE A 31 -9.38 1.27 4.57
N VAL A 32 -8.46 0.82 5.40
CA VAL A 32 -8.74 0.40 6.78
C VAL A 32 -7.96 1.24 7.79
N ASN A 33 -8.53 1.43 8.98
CA ASN A 33 -7.86 2.10 10.08
C ASN A 33 -6.80 1.19 10.75
N TYR A 34 -6.10 1.73 11.74
CA TYR A 34 -5.10 0.96 12.53
C TYR A 34 -5.63 -0.35 13.12
N TYR A 35 -6.91 -0.41 13.48
CA TYR A 35 -7.52 -1.59 14.09
C TYR A 35 -8.00 -2.62 13.05
N GLY A 36 -7.96 -2.28 11.76
CA GLY A 36 -8.46 -3.11 10.67
C GLY A 36 -9.93 -2.86 10.31
N ASN A 37 -10.57 -1.85 10.90
CA ASN A 37 -11.93 -1.48 10.53
C ASN A 37 -11.91 -0.73 9.20
N VAL A 38 -12.84 -1.09 8.30
CA VAL A 38 -13.01 -0.43 7.00
C VAL A 38 -13.44 1.03 7.20
N ILE A 39 -12.70 1.95 6.59
CA ILE A 39 -13.02 3.38 6.48
C ILE A 39 -13.67 3.66 5.12
N LEU A 40 -13.15 3.03 4.07
CA LEU A 40 -13.64 3.17 2.69
C LEU A 40 -13.49 1.81 1.99
N ASP A 41 -14.50 1.40 1.25
CA ASP A 41 -14.46 0.25 0.33
C ASP A 41 -15.41 0.58 -0.82
N LYS A 42 -14.86 0.92 -1.98
CA LYS A 42 -15.63 1.41 -3.13
C LYS A 42 -15.18 0.74 -4.41
N PHE A 43 -16.15 0.32 -5.22
CA PHE A 43 -15.94 -0.01 -6.62
C PHE A 43 -15.86 1.28 -7.44
N VAL A 44 -14.94 1.31 -8.39
CA VAL A 44 -14.58 2.51 -9.13
C VAL A 44 -14.78 2.27 -10.62
N LEU A 45 -15.52 3.15 -11.28
CA LEU A 45 -15.65 3.17 -12.72
C LEU A 45 -14.39 3.81 -13.33
N PRO A 46 -13.54 3.06 -14.08
CA PRO A 46 -12.35 3.60 -14.71
C PRO A 46 -12.68 4.67 -15.75
N ARG A 47 -11.74 5.58 -16.00
CA ARG A 47 -11.91 6.64 -17.01
C ARG A 47 -11.86 6.09 -18.44
N GLU A 48 -11.03 5.09 -18.64
CA GLU A 48 -10.81 4.41 -19.90
C GLU A 48 -11.72 3.17 -20.04
N LYS A 49 -11.95 2.76 -21.29
CA LYS A 49 -12.70 1.53 -21.56
C LYS A 49 -11.91 0.31 -21.06
N VAL A 50 -12.55 -0.49 -20.21
CA VAL A 50 -12.02 -1.79 -19.76
C VAL A 50 -11.92 -2.77 -20.94
N VAL A 51 -10.72 -3.33 -21.12
CA VAL A 51 -10.39 -4.34 -22.13
C VAL A 51 -10.29 -5.72 -21.48
N ASP A 52 -9.72 -5.80 -20.28
CA ASP A 52 -9.62 -7.03 -19.49
C ASP A 52 -10.01 -6.75 -18.04
N TYR A 53 -10.99 -7.47 -17.50
CA TYR A 53 -11.43 -7.29 -16.11
C TYR A 53 -10.49 -7.94 -15.10
N ARG A 54 -9.63 -8.86 -15.54
CA ARG A 54 -8.72 -9.62 -14.66
C ARG A 54 -9.44 -10.32 -13.51
N THR A 55 -10.71 -10.72 -13.73
CA THR A 55 -11.63 -11.20 -12.68
C THR A 55 -11.05 -12.32 -11.83
N HIS A 56 -10.32 -13.26 -12.46
CA HIS A 56 -9.65 -14.36 -11.77
C HIS A 56 -8.66 -13.92 -10.67
N VAL A 57 -8.18 -12.68 -10.70
CA VAL A 57 -7.37 -12.05 -9.66
C VAL A 57 -8.18 -10.99 -8.93
N SER A 58 -8.77 -10.03 -9.63
CA SER A 58 -9.35 -8.82 -9.04
C SER A 58 -10.75 -9.01 -8.44
N GLY A 59 -11.45 -10.09 -8.79
CA GLY A 59 -12.87 -10.28 -8.52
C GLY A 59 -13.81 -9.29 -9.23
N ILE A 60 -13.28 -8.38 -10.06
CA ILE A 60 -14.07 -7.36 -10.73
C ILE A 60 -14.77 -7.95 -11.96
N THR A 61 -16.06 -7.65 -12.11
CA THR A 61 -16.87 -8.01 -13.27
C THR A 61 -17.47 -6.77 -13.92
N LYS A 62 -17.94 -6.93 -15.16
CA LYS A 62 -18.64 -5.87 -15.88
C LYS A 62 -19.90 -5.43 -15.14
N GLU A 63 -20.59 -6.38 -14.51
CA GLU A 63 -21.81 -6.18 -13.76
C GLU A 63 -21.56 -5.33 -12.52
N ILE A 64 -20.49 -5.61 -11.77
CA ILE A 64 -20.07 -4.81 -10.62
C ILE A 64 -19.80 -3.35 -11.03
N LEU A 65 -19.14 -3.13 -12.18
CA LEU A 65 -18.80 -1.78 -12.63
C LEU A 65 -19.98 -0.96 -13.17
N LYS A 66 -21.16 -1.54 -13.39
CA LYS A 66 -22.34 -0.77 -13.84
C LYS A 66 -22.81 0.23 -12.78
N ASP A 67 -22.67 -0.15 -11.51
CA ASP A 67 -23.12 0.62 -10.35
C ASP A 67 -21.94 1.25 -9.58
N ALA A 68 -20.73 1.20 -10.15
CA ALA A 68 -19.52 1.74 -9.53
C ALA A 68 -19.47 3.27 -9.58
N GLU A 69 -18.78 3.87 -8.61
CA GLU A 69 -18.66 5.33 -8.48
C GLU A 69 -17.62 5.89 -9.47
N PRO A 70 -17.80 7.12 -9.99
CA PRO A 70 -16.85 7.72 -10.91
C PRO A 70 -15.46 7.90 -10.30
N PHE A 71 -14.41 7.55 -11.05
CA PHE A 71 -13.02 7.64 -10.61
C PHE A 71 -12.65 8.95 -9.89
N LEU A 72 -13.02 10.11 -10.45
CA LEU A 72 -12.62 11.40 -9.88
C LEU A 72 -13.23 11.68 -8.51
N GLU A 73 -14.43 11.15 -8.23
CA GLU A 73 -15.09 11.33 -6.93
C GLU A 73 -14.40 10.47 -5.87
N VAL A 74 -14.19 9.20 -6.17
CA VAL A 74 -13.49 8.27 -5.27
C VAL A 74 -12.04 8.68 -5.06
N GLN A 75 -11.33 9.09 -6.11
CA GLN A 75 -9.94 9.57 -6.01
C GLN A 75 -9.83 10.74 -5.03
N LYS A 76 -10.78 11.70 -5.10
CA LYS A 76 -10.79 12.86 -4.19
C LYS A 76 -11.02 12.43 -2.75
N GLU A 77 -11.96 11.53 -2.49
CA GLU A 77 -12.21 11.00 -1.15
C GLU A 77 -10.99 10.27 -0.59
N VAL A 78 -10.34 9.43 -1.41
CA VAL A 78 -9.10 8.76 -1.05
C VAL A 78 -8.03 9.79 -0.69
N ALA A 79 -7.78 10.78 -1.55
CA ALA A 79 -6.79 11.83 -1.30
C ALA A 79 -7.04 12.57 0.02
N ASP A 80 -8.30 12.90 0.32
CA ASP A 80 -8.69 13.55 1.57
C ASP A 80 -8.45 12.66 2.80
N ILE A 81 -8.74 11.36 2.70
CA ILE A 81 -8.47 10.38 3.78
C ILE A 81 -6.97 10.22 4.02
N LEU A 82 -6.16 10.10 2.95
CA LEU A 82 -4.72 9.85 3.04
C LEU A 82 -3.94 11.09 3.53
N LYS A 83 -4.52 12.28 3.43
CA LYS A 83 -3.88 13.54 3.81
C LYS A 83 -3.33 13.50 5.24
N ASN A 84 -2.02 13.74 5.37
CA ASN A 84 -1.27 13.71 6.63
C ASN A 84 -1.33 12.37 7.39
N LYS A 85 -1.71 11.27 6.73
CA LYS A 85 -1.68 9.93 7.31
C LYS A 85 -0.36 9.23 7.02
N LEU A 86 0.03 8.34 7.91
CA LEU A 86 1.01 7.31 7.60
C LEU A 86 0.27 6.16 6.90
N VAL A 87 0.67 5.88 5.66
CA VAL A 87 0.01 4.93 4.76
C VAL A 87 0.82 3.63 4.74
N ILE A 88 0.16 2.53 5.08
CA ILE A 88 0.71 1.18 5.07
C ILE A 88 0.13 0.42 3.87
N GLY A 89 0.97 -0.30 3.14
CA GLY A 89 0.53 -1.12 2.01
C GLY A 89 1.58 -2.14 1.59
N HIS A 90 1.33 -2.79 0.47
CA HIS A 90 2.21 -3.80 -0.09
C HIS A 90 2.42 -3.54 -1.59
N SER A 91 3.61 -3.04 -1.96
CA SER A 91 3.90 -2.56 -3.32
C SER A 91 3.04 -1.35 -3.74
N LEU A 92 2.97 -0.36 -2.85
CA LEU A 92 2.11 0.83 -2.92
C LEU A 92 2.29 1.69 -4.17
N GLU A 93 3.42 1.55 -4.87
CA GLU A 93 3.62 2.21 -6.15
C GLU A 93 2.51 1.86 -7.16
N HIS A 94 2.04 0.61 -7.16
CA HIS A 94 0.96 0.19 -8.05
C HIS A 94 -0.37 0.85 -7.69
N ASP A 95 -0.70 0.92 -6.40
CA ASP A 95 -1.91 1.59 -5.90
C ASP A 95 -1.89 3.08 -6.23
N PHE A 96 -0.80 3.77 -5.90
CA PHE A 96 -0.64 5.19 -6.13
C PHE A 96 -0.67 5.56 -7.62
N ASN A 97 -0.06 4.74 -8.48
CA ASN A 97 -0.16 4.91 -9.92
C ASN A 97 -1.60 4.72 -10.42
N ALA A 98 -2.32 3.70 -9.95
CA ALA A 98 -3.72 3.47 -10.33
C ALA A 98 -4.65 4.59 -9.84
N LEU A 99 -4.36 5.15 -8.66
CA LEU A 99 -5.05 6.29 -8.08
C LEU A 99 -4.63 7.64 -8.69
N LEU A 100 -3.54 7.70 -9.45
CA LEU A 100 -2.91 8.95 -9.91
C LEU A 100 -2.65 9.92 -8.74
N LEU A 101 -2.13 9.41 -7.63
CA LEU A 101 -1.82 10.17 -6.41
C LEU A 101 -0.37 9.96 -6.00
N ASP A 102 0.21 10.98 -5.37
CA ASP A 102 1.50 10.88 -4.67
C ASP A 102 1.30 10.96 -3.16
N HIS A 103 2.21 10.34 -2.40
CA HIS A 103 2.24 10.47 -0.95
C HIS A 103 3.67 10.70 -0.42
N PRO A 104 3.89 11.56 0.59
CA PRO A 104 5.24 11.82 1.10
C PRO A 104 5.94 10.54 1.55
N SER A 105 7.13 10.27 1.02
CA SER A 105 7.89 9.04 1.30
C SER A 105 8.12 8.76 2.78
N LYS A 106 8.29 9.82 3.60
CA LYS A 106 8.43 9.70 5.07
C LYS A 106 7.18 9.15 5.77
N LEU A 107 6.02 9.29 5.13
CA LEU A 107 4.72 8.82 5.61
C LEU A 107 4.28 7.50 4.94
N ILE A 108 5.14 6.84 4.17
CA ILE A 108 4.87 5.52 3.58
C ILE A 108 5.52 4.42 4.41
N ARG A 109 4.81 3.31 4.60
CA ARG A 109 5.34 2.04 5.11
C ARG A 109 4.94 0.92 4.17
N ASP A 110 5.78 0.67 3.18
CA ASP A 110 5.59 -0.41 2.22
C ASP A 110 6.21 -1.71 2.73
N THR A 111 5.36 -2.70 2.98
CA THR A 111 5.76 -4.01 3.50
C THR A 111 6.55 -4.83 2.48
N SER A 112 6.39 -4.61 1.18
CA SER A 112 7.15 -5.33 0.14
C SER A 112 8.64 -4.92 0.13
N HIS A 113 8.93 -3.70 0.58
CA HIS A 113 10.28 -3.13 0.63
C HIS A 113 10.95 -3.18 2.01
N TYR A 114 10.22 -3.60 3.06
CA TYR A 114 10.78 -3.66 4.41
C TYR A 114 11.91 -4.70 4.47
N LYS A 115 13.14 -4.27 4.79
CA LYS A 115 14.36 -5.11 4.72
C LYS A 115 14.23 -6.42 5.52
N PRO A 116 13.71 -6.43 6.76
CA PRO A 116 13.49 -7.68 7.50
C PRO A 116 12.53 -8.65 6.81
N PHE A 117 11.49 -8.15 6.13
CA PHE A 117 10.55 -9.00 5.38
C PHE A 117 11.21 -9.61 4.14
N ARG A 118 12.01 -8.84 3.40
CA ARG A 118 12.77 -9.35 2.25
C ARG A 118 13.78 -10.45 2.61
N LYS A 119 14.27 -10.49 3.85
CA LYS A 119 15.15 -11.58 4.32
C LYS A 119 14.45 -12.94 4.34
N ILE A 120 13.12 -12.97 4.50
CA ILE A 120 12.30 -14.20 4.43
C ILE A 120 12.34 -14.82 3.03
N THR A 121 12.60 -14.00 2.02
CA THR A 121 12.68 -14.37 0.60
C THR A 121 14.10 -14.26 0.04
N ASN A 122 15.12 -14.41 0.88
CA ASN A 122 16.53 -14.34 0.47
C ASN A 122 16.87 -13.05 -0.32
N GLY A 123 16.20 -11.94 0.00
CA GLY A 123 16.40 -10.64 -0.59
C GLY A 123 15.48 -10.29 -1.76
N SER A 124 14.73 -11.24 -2.35
CA SER A 124 13.71 -10.88 -3.35
C SER A 124 12.49 -10.21 -2.71
N THR A 125 11.68 -9.51 -3.51
CA THR A 125 10.42 -8.93 -3.02
C THR A 125 9.44 -10.06 -2.66
N PRO A 126 9.01 -10.16 -1.40
CA PRO A 126 8.06 -11.19 -0.99
C PRO A 126 6.64 -10.81 -1.42
N SER A 127 5.81 -11.80 -1.75
CA SER A 127 4.37 -11.58 -1.91
C SER A 127 3.68 -11.41 -0.55
N LEU A 128 2.56 -10.70 -0.53
CA LEU A 128 1.73 -10.54 0.66
C LEU A 128 1.33 -11.91 1.24
N LYS A 129 0.85 -12.83 0.40
CA LYS A 129 0.54 -14.22 0.77
C LYS A 129 1.70 -14.93 1.47
N LYS A 130 2.93 -14.76 1.00
CA LYS A 130 4.10 -15.39 1.63
C LYS A 130 4.42 -14.75 2.98
N LEU A 131 4.31 -13.43 3.09
CA LEU A 131 4.57 -12.71 4.35
C LEU A 131 3.55 -13.04 5.43
N THR A 132 2.27 -12.97 5.10
CA THR A 132 1.17 -13.27 6.02
C THR A 132 1.27 -14.70 6.54
N LYS A 133 1.56 -15.66 5.67
CA LYS A 133 1.78 -17.05 6.07
C LYS A 133 2.98 -17.20 7.02
N ALA A 134 4.12 -16.61 6.67
CA ALA A 134 5.36 -16.76 7.43
C ALA A 134 5.34 -16.02 8.79
N ILE A 135 4.71 -14.85 8.87
CA ILE A 135 4.79 -13.95 10.03
C ILE A 135 3.55 -14.06 10.92
N LEU A 136 2.37 -14.21 10.31
CA LEU A 136 1.08 -14.21 11.01
C LEU A 136 0.46 -15.63 11.09
N GLY A 137 0.93 -16.58 10.28
CA GLY A 137 0.33 -17.91 10.17
C GLY A 137 -1.02 -17.90 9.43
N LEU A 138 -1.34 -16.82 8.73
CA LEU A 138 -2.60 -16.63 8.00
C LEU A 138 -2.42 -16.94 6.52
N ASP A 139 -3.40 -17.62 5.93
CA ASP A 139 -3.51 -17.79 4.48
C ASP A 139 -4.45 -16.71 3.93
N VAL A 140 -3.96 -15.89 3.01
CA VAL A 140 -4.73 -14.88 2.25
C VAL A 140 -4.61 -15.17 0.75
N GLN A 141 -5.44 -14.53 -0.07
CA GLN A 141 -5.39 -14.66 -1.54
C GLN A 141 -5.46 -16.13 -1.99
N ALA A 142 -6.42 -16.89 -1.43
CA ALA A 142 -6.65 -18.29 -1.79
C ALA A 142 -7.43 -18.44 -3.11
N GLY A 143 -8.17 -17.41 -3.51
CA GLY A 143 -8.88 -17.29 -4.79
C GLY A 143 -8.72 -15.88 -5.35
N GLU A 144 -9.84 -15.26 -5.73
CA GLU A 144 -9.87 -13.83 -6.04
C GLU A 144 -9.35 -13.02 -4.84
N HIS A 145 -8.68 -11.92 -5.13
CA HIS A 145 -8.18 -10.99 -4.16
C HIS A 145 -9.32 -10.14 -3.61
N SER A 146 -9.13 -9.69 -2.38
CA SER A 146 -10.03 -8.78 -1.70
C SER A 146 -9.19 -7.67 -1.11
N SER A 147 -9.25 -6.50 -1.73
CA SER A 147 -8.51 -5.34 -1.23
C SER A 147 -8.78 -5.01 0.24
N VAL A 148 -9.96 -5.34 0.78
CA VAL A 148 -10.21 -5.23 2.24
C VAL A 148 -9.32 -6.19 3.02
N GLU A 149 -9.30 -7.47 2.66
CA GLU A 149 -8.49 -8.49 3.35
C GLU A 149 -6.99 -8.17 3.22
N ASP A 150 -6.55 -7.71 2.05
CA ASP A 150 -5.15 -7.41 1.79
C ASP A 150 -4.68 -6.14 2.54
N ALA A 151 -5.52 -5.10 2.62
CA ALA A 151 -5.26 -3.93 3.46
C ALA A 151 -5.23 -4.30 4.96
N GLN A 152 -6.14 -5.16 5.42
CA GLN A 152 -6.14 -5.66 6.79
C GLN A 152 -4.89 -6.48 7.11
N ALA A 153 -4.52 -7.41 6.22
CA ALA A 153 -3.35 -8.26 6.36
C ALA A 153 -2.06 -7.43 6.42
N THR A 154 -1.96 -6.41 5.58
CA THR A 154 -0.83 -5.49 5.55
C THR A 154 -0.75 -4.64 6.82
N MET A 155 -1.88 -4.12 7.30
CA MET A 155 -1.94 -3.43 8.60
C MET A 155 -1.49 -4.35 9.75
N LEU A 156 -1.90 -5.62 9.76
CA LEU A 156 -1.48 -6.59 10.77
C LEU A 156 0.04 -6.88 10.71
N LEU A 157 0.59 -7.03 9.50
CA LEU A 157 2.04 -7.17 9.29
C LEU A 157 2.80 -5.97 9.87
N TYR A 158 2.37 -4.75 9.54
CA TYR A 158 2.98 -3.54 10.08
C TYR A 158 2.87 -3.50 11.61
N ARG A 159 1.70 -3.77 12.18
CA ARG A 159 1.50 -3.79 13.64
C ARG A 159 2.41 -4.77 14.36
N LYS A 160 2.69 -5.92 13.75
CA LYS A 160 3.59 -6.95 14.29
C LYS A 160 5.03 -6.45 14.47
N VAL A 161 5.50 -5.55 13.60
CA VAL A 161 6.88 -5.05 13.58
C VAL A 161 7.02 -3.54 13.78
N ARG A 162 5.92 -2.87 14.17
CA ARG A 162 5.84 -1.40 14.22
C ARG A 162 6.94 -0.81 15.10
N ASN A 163 7.18 -1.40 16.27
CA ASN A 163 8.13 -0.84 17.22
C ASN A 163 9.55 -0.91 16.66
N GLU A 164 9.93 -2.03 16.05
CA GLU A 164 11.21 -2.22 15.39
C GLU A 164 11.35 -1.24 14.21
N TRP A 165 10.38 -1.22 13.30
CA TRP A 165 10.41 -0.39 12.10
C TRP A 165 10.50 1.11 12.43
N GLU A 166 9.64 1.63 13.31
CA GLU A 166 9.66 3.06 13.64
C GLU A 166 10.92 3.46 14.42
N ASN A 167 11.52 2.57 15.20
CA ASN A 167 12.77 2.84 15.88
C ASN A 167 13.97 2.84 14.91
N GLU A 168 13.98 1.98 13.90
CA GLU A 168 14.98 1.97 12.85
C GLU A 168 14.98 3.29 12.07
N LEU A 169 13.81 3.78 11.67
CA LEU A 169 13.68 5.04 10.93
C LEU A 169 14.17 6.24 11.76
N LYS A 170 13.78 6.32 13.04
CA LYS A 170 14.28 7.37 13.95
C LYS A 170 15.80 7.36 14.10
N ARG A 171 16.44 6.19 14.07
CA ARG A 171 17.90 6.08 14.13
C ARG A 171 18.54 6.56 12.83
N MET A 172 17.94 6.25 11.68
CA MET A 172 18.43 6.71 10.37
C MET A 172 18.34 8.23 10.26
N ASP A 173 17.22 8.84 10.65
CA ASP A 173 17.04 10.30 10.63
C ASP A 173 18.11 11.00 11.49
N LYS A 174 18.33 10.52 12.73
CA LYS A 174 19.37 11.06 13.62
C LYS A 174 20.79 10.95 13.06
N ASN A 175 21.06 9.92 12.27
CA ASN A 175 22.38 9.74 11.67
C ASN A 175 22.57 10.66 10.46
N ASN A 176 21.50 10.94 9.71
CA ASN A 176 21.52 11.88 8.58
C ASN A 176 21.60 13.34 9.03
N GLU A 177 21.16 13.66 10.24
CA GLU A 177 21.23 15.02 10.84
C GLU A 177 22.60 15.34 11.47
N LYS A 178 23.50 14.36 11.64
CA LYS A 178 24.84 14.63 12.20
C LYS A 178 25.68 15.40 11.16
N PRO A 179 26.26 16.58 11.52
CA PRO A 179 27.11 17.31 10.59
C PRO A 179 28.33 16.46 10.21
N ILE A 180 28.67 16.47 8.92
CA ILE A 180 29.93 15.92 8.42
C ILE A 180 31.05 16.75 9.09
N ILE A 181 31.65 16.20 10.15
CA ILE A 181 32.83 16.81 10.75
C ILE A 181 33.94 16.69 9.70
N ASN A 182 34.20 17.78 8.97
CA ASN A 182 35.37 17.91 8.11
C ASN A 182 36.62 17.82 9.01
N LYS A 183 37.21 16.62 9.09
CA LYS A 183 38.58 16.44 9.55
C LYS A 183 39.52 16.96 8.47
N ASN A 184 39.63 18.28 8.35
CA ASN A 184 40.73 18.93 7.63
C ASN A 184 41.12 20.18 8.38
N SER A 185 41.90 20.00 9.45
CA SER A 185 42.78 21.03 9.97
C SER A 185 43.93 20.34 10.70
N ASN A 186 45.14 20.74 10.31
CA ASN A 186 46.42 20.57 11.00
C ASN A 186 47.29 19.40 10.51
N ASN A 187 48.11 19.70 9.51
CA ASN A 187 49.55 19.54 9.62
C ASN A 187 50.18 20.79 8.97
N ILE A 188 50.51 21.77 9.81
CA ILE A 188 51.55 22.77 9.56
C ILE A 188 52.87 22.09 9.89
#